data_AF-A0ABD0QT69-F1
#
_entry.id   AF-A0ABD0QT69-F1
#
_cell.length_a   1.000
_cell.length_b   1.000
_cell.length_c   1.000
_cell.angle_alpha   90.00
_cell.angle_beta   90.00
_cell.angle_gamma   90.00
#
_symmetry.space_group_name_H-M   'P 1'
#
loop_
_entity.id
_entity.type
_entity.pdbx_description
1 polymer ?
#
loop_
_entity_poly.entity_id
_entity_poly.type
_entity_poly.pdbx_seq_one_letter_code
_entity_poly.pdbx_strand_id
1 'polypeptide(L)'
;MAALSGSSSECCTLKKTLNRLISNTSDSPRARTRSEPLYVISLERYGRDADFGLRFPDSISMSESLFDATITDGDCKIRVSLDPAVNRLISVNKLHCGSVIRHVEFSRGEARDGDGGSFHVCSLEVDRLSGGDAALRALSSVNVRSIPWMGAEPSSGPLRARRSSYLPLWNNHDFYGEVWRDTPPSEPDAEDSEDEID
;
A
#
# COMPACT_ATOMS: atom_id res chain seq x y z
N MET A 1 1.75 -30.96 -29.52
CA MET A 1 2.33 -30.08 -28.49
C MET A 1 1.18 -29.42 -27.76
N ALA A 2 0.63 -30.10 -26.76
CA ALA A 2 -0.54 -29.64 -26.02
C ALA A 2 -0.20 -29.46 -24.54
N ALA A 3 -0.85 -28.46 -23.96
CA ALA A 3 -1.03 -28.14 -22.55
C ALA A 3 0.16 -27.55 -21.79
N LEU A 4 0.12 -26.22 -21.59
CA LEU A 4 0.15 -25.64 -20.24
C LEU A 4 -0.85 -24.47 -20.19
N SER A 5 -2.14 -24.80 -20.33
CA SER A 5 -3.21 -24.03 -19.71
C SER A 5 -3.20 -24.33 -18.21
N GLY A 6 -2.29 -23.66 -17.49
CA GLY A 6 -2.25 -23.67 -16.03
C GLY A 6 -3.21 -22.63 -15.47
N SER A 7 -4.50 -22.99 -15.41
CA SER A 7 -5.44 -22.36 -14.48
C SER A 7 -4.94 -22.62 -13.05
N SER A 8 -4.21 -21.69 -12.44
CA SER A 8 -3.85 -21.75 -11.02
C SER A 8 -4.63 -20.71 -10.21
N SER A 9 -5.96 -20.75 -10.31
CA SER A 9 -6.85 -20.10 -9.34
C SER A 9 -6.66 -20.64 -7.90
N GLU A 10 -5.88 -21.71 -7.72
CA GLU A 10 -5.44 -22.26 -6.44
C GLU A 10 -4.12 -21.65 -5.91
N CYS A 11 -3.48 -20.69 -6.60
CA CYS A 11 -2.17 -20.13 -6.20
C CYS A 11 -2.19 -18.66 -5.71
N CYS A 12 -3.19 -17.82 -6.07
CA CYS A 12 -3.18 -16.39 -5.66
C CYS A 12 -3.15 -16.26 -4.12
N THR A 13 -1.99 -15.89 -3.57
CA THR A 13 -1.73 -15.80 -2.13
C THR A 13 -2.49 -14.64 -1.54
N LEU A 14 -2.58 -13.56 -2.31
CA LEU A 14 -3.35 -12.38 -1.97
C LEU A 14 -4.84 -12.73 -1.80
N LYS A 15 -5.43 -13.42 -2.79
CA LYS A 15 -6.84 -13.88 -2.74
C LYS A 15 -7.11 -14.78 -1.54
N LYS A 16 -6.21 -15.74 -1.25
CA LYS A 16 -6.35 -16.64 -0.08
C LYS A 16 -6.34 -15.87 1.23
N THR A 17 -5.42 -14.92 1.38
CA THR A 17 -5.27 -14.12 2.61
C THR A 17 -6.52 -13.28 2.84
N LEU A 18 -7.06 -12.68 1.80
CA LEU A 18 -8.19 -11.76 1.93
C LEU A 18 -9.53 -12.47 2.01
N ASN A 19 -9.70 -13.63 1.37
CA ASN A 19 -10.87 -14.48 1.62
C ASN A 19 -10.93 -14.92 3.09
N ARG A 20 -9.78 -15.22 3.71
CA ARG A 20 -9.70 -15.52 5.15
C ARG A 20 -10.13 -14.31 5.98
N LEU A 21 -9.66 -13.13 5.62
CA LEU A 21 -10.06 -11.88 6.26
C LEU A 21 -11.56 -11.62 6.15
N ILE A 22 -12.15 -11.80 4.97
CA ILE A 22 -13.59 -11.62 4.71
C ILE A 22 -14.41 -12.60 5.54
N SER A 23 -13.96 -13.85 5.66
CA SER A 23 -14.64 -14.89 6.45
C SER A 23 -14.47 -14.74 7.97
N ASN A 24 -13.57 -13.86 8.43
CA ASN A 24 -13.31 -13.67 9.84
C ASN A 24 -14.40 -12.79 10.47
N THR A 25 -15.10 -13.34 11.46
CA THR A 25 -16.23 -12.70 12.15
C THR A 25 -15.83 -12.00 13.46
N SER A 26 -14.54 -11.90 13.76
CA SER A 26 -14.06 -11.13 14.93
C SER A 26 -14.37 -9.64 14.81
N ASP A 27 -14.52 -8.94 15.94
CA ASP A 27 -14.77 -7.49 15.98
C ASP A 27 -13.69 -6.66 15.26
N SER A 28 -12.45 -7.16 15.19
CA SER A 28 -11.34 -6.52 14.47
C SER A 28 -10.60 -7.54 13.59
N PRO A 29 -11.17 -7.91 12.42
CA PRO A 29 -10.62 -8.98 11.60
C PRO A 29 -9.27 -8.54 11.02
N ARG A 30 -8.26 -9.40 11.20
CA ARG A 30 -6.92 -9.25 10.64
C ARG A 30 -6.49 -10.53 9.92
N ALA A 31 -5.70 -10.38 8.87
CA ALA A 31 -5.08 -11.49 8.17
C ALA A 31 -3.70 -11.07 7.66
N ARG A 32 -2.70 -11.91 7.90
CA ARG A 32 -1.33 -11.66 7.45
C ARG A 32 -0.95 -12.61 6.32
N THR A 33 -0.27 -12.10 5.29
CA THR A 33 0.39 -12.95 4.29
C THR A 33 1.51 -13.75 4.94
N ARG A 34 1.97 -14.84 4.31
CA ARG A 34 3.18 -15.51 4.80
C ARG A 34 4.40 -14.80 4.22
N SER A 35 5.47 -15.55 3.96
CA SER A 35 6.73 -15.01 3.45
C SER A 35 6.74 -14.77 1.95
N GLU A 36 5.63 -15.02 1.24
CA GLU A 36 5.54 -14.78 -0.20
C GLU A 36 5.64 -13.28 -0.51
N PRO A 37 6.38 -12.90 -1.55
CA PRO A 37 6.54 -11.50 -1.92
C PRO A 37 5.26 -10.95 -2.55
N LEU A 38 4.91 -9.72 -2.16
CA LEU A 38 3.98 -8.87 -2.87
C LEU A 38 4.74 -7.69 -3.48
N TYR A 39 4.19 -7.14 -4.56
CA TYR A 39 4.80 -6.08 -5.35
C TYR A 39 3.94 -4.82 -5.30
N VAL A 40 4.54 -3.69 -4.96
CA VAL A 40 3.88 -2.39 -4.98
C VAL A 40 3.95 -1.83 -6.40
N ILE A 41 2.80 -1.68 -7.06
CA ILE A 41 2.72 -1.21 -8.45
C ILE A 41 2.15 0.20 -8.58
N SER A 42 1.51 0.73 -7.53
CA SER A 42 1.21 2.15 -7.41
C SER A 42 1.24 2.58 -5.96
N LEU A 43 1.55 3.85 -5.74
CA LEU A 43 1.46 4.52 -4.46
C LEU A 43 0.89 5.91 -4.72
N GLU A 44 -0.16 6.29 -4.00
CA GLU A 44 -0.94 7.50 -4.27
C GLU A 44 -1.20 8.23 -2.95
N ARG A 45 -0.91 9.54 -2.90
CA ARG A 45 -1.07 10.35 -1.69
C ARG A 45 -2.40 11.07 -1.71
N TYR A 46 -3.03 11.27 -0.55
CA TYR A 46 -4.17 12.17 -0.40
C TYR A 46 -4.17 12.80 0.98
N GLY A 47 -4.76 13.99 1.10
CA GLY A 47 -4.91 14.65 2.39
C GLY A 47 -6.04 14.03 3.20
N ARG A 48 -5.97 14.12 4.52
CA ARG A 48 -7.12 13.83 5.38
C ARG A 48 -8.34 14.64 4.96
N ASP A 49 -9.49 14.04 5.22
CA ASP A 49 -10.78 14.64 5.01
C ASP A 49 -11.52 14.55 6.35
N ALA A 50 -11.69 15.70 7.00
CA ALA A 50 -12.27 15.78 8.34
C ALA A 50 -13.75 15.36 8.35
N ASP A 51 -14.42 15.48 7.20
CA ASP A 51 -15.81 15.05 7.00
C ASP A 51 -15.90 13.55 6.63
N PHE A 52 -14.77 12.85 6.53
CA PHE A 52 -14.73 11.42 6.29
C PHE A 52 -14.84 10.65 7.61
N GLY A 53 -15.95 9.93 7.79
CA GLY A 53 -16.32 9.27 9.04
C GLY A 53 -15.40 8.13 9.55
N LEU A 54 -14.20 7.94 8.99
CA LEU A 54 -13.27 6.95 9.50
C LEU A 54 -12.48 7.50 10.68
N ARG A 55 -12.68 6.90 11.85
CA ARG A 55 -11.81 7.11 13.00
C ARG A 55 -10.43 6.57 12.69
N PHE A 56 -9.47 7.46 12.86
CA PHE A 56 -8.06 7.22 12.73
C PHE A 56 -7.53 7.09 14.17
N PRO A 57 -6.84 6.00 14.57
CA PRO A 57 -6.27 5.86 15.93
C PRO A 57 -5.36 7.05 16.29
N ASP A 58 -5.37 7.52 17.55
CA ASP A 58 -4.75 8.79 18.00
C ASP A 58 -3.23 8.95 17.73
N SER A 59 -2.53 7.87 17.33
CA SER A 59 -1.14 7.89 16.80
C SER A 59 -0.98 8.71 15.50
N ILE A 60 -2.08 9.23 14.99
CA ILE A 60 -2.25 9.91 13.71
C ILE A 60 -1.91 11.40 13.77
N SER A 61 -1.45 11.90 14.91
CA SER A 61 -0.89 13.25 15.05
C SER A 61 0.32 13.55 14.13
N MET A 62 0.87 12.56 13.42
CA MET A 62 2.19 12.69 12.74
C MET A 62 2.17 12.94 11.22
N SER A 63 1.04 12.96 10.49
CA SER A 63 1.04 13.36 9.06
C SER A 63 -0.34 13.69 8.49
N GLU A 64 -0.53 14.87 7.90
CA GLU A 64 -1.74 15.21 7.13
C GLU A 64 -1.96 14.32 5.88
N SER A 65 -0.93 13.55 5.49
CA SER A 65 -0.91 12.75 4.28
C SER A 65 -1.27 11.29 4.58
N LEU A 66 -2.23 10.79 3.84
CA LEU A 66 -2.63 9.39 3.76
C LEU A 66 -2.21 8.83 2.41
N PHE A 67 -2.14 7.50 2.32
CA PHE A 67 -1.68 6.84 1.11
C PHE A 67 -2.55 5.63 0.77
N ASP A 68 -2.87 5.52 -0.51
CA ASP A 68 -3.39 4.29 -1.10
C ASP A 68 -2.26 3.63 -1.89
N ALA A 69 -2.24 2.30 -1.91
CA ALA A 69 -1.29 1.53 -2.68
C ALA A 69 -2.03 0.49 -3.51
N THR A 70 -1.56 0.25 -4.72
CA THR A 70 -1.95 -0.96 -5.47
C THR A 70 -0.85 -2.00 -5.31
N ILE A 71 -1.23 -3.17 -4.80
CA ILE A 71 -0.33 -4.29 -4.55
C ILE A 71 -0.79 -5.51 -5.33
N THR A 72 0.16 -6.36 -5.71
CA THR A 72 -0.10 -7.60 -6.46
C THR A 72 0.86 -8.70 -6.06
N ASP A 73 0.42 -9.96 -6.17
CA ASP A 73 1.31 -11.13 -6.14
C ASP A 73 1.69 -11.62 -7.56
N GLY A 74 1.27 -10.89 -8.60
CA GLY A 74 1.43 -11.25 -10.01
C GLY A 74 0.20 -11.92 -10.62
N ASP A 75 -0.63 -12.59 -9.81
CA ASP A 75 -1.84 -13.27 -10.26
C ASP A 75 -3.08 -12.39 -10.11
N CYS A 76 -3.18 -11.67 -9.00
CA CYS A 76 -4.27 -10.75 -8.74
C CYS A 76 -3.77 -9.44 -8.10
N LYS A 77 -4.50 -8.35 -8.30
CA LYS A 77 -4.16 -7.03 -7.73
C LYS A 77 -5.30 -6.44 -6.93
N ILE A 78 -4.93 -5.57 -6.00
CA ILE A 78 -5.85 -4.91 -5.09
C ILE A 78 -5.37 -3.51 -4.77
N ARG A 79 -6.31 -2.60 -4.54
CA ARG A 79 -6.01 -1.31 -3.96
C ARG A 79 -6.34 -1.32 -2.48
N VAL A 80 -5.38 -0.87 -1.67
CA VAL A 80 -5.47 -0.82 -0.22
C VAL A 80 -5.14 0.57 0.29
N SER A 81 -5.72 0.94 1.40
CA SER A 81 -5.27 2.12 2.16
C SER A 81 -4.15 1.71 3.11
N LEU A 82 -3.17 2.58 3.33
CA LEU A 82 -2.04 2.31 4.23
C LEU A 82 -2.25 2.94 5.60
N ASP A 83 -1.88 2.20 6.64
CA ASP A 83 -1.86 2.72 8.01
C ASP A 83 -0.78 3.80 8.14
N PRO A 84 -1.07 4.93 8.81
CA PRO A 84 -0.10 6.00 9.01
C PRO A 84 1.22 5.56 9.68
N ALA A 85 1.23 4.44 10.43
CA ALA A 85 2.47 3.84 10.94
C ALA A 85 3.46 3.45 9.83
N VAL A 86 2.96 3.15 8.62
CA VAL A 86 3.76 2.79 7.44
C VAL A 86 4.28 4.05 6.70
N ASN A 87 3.69 5.23 6.93
CA ASN A 87 4.04 6.46 6.21
C ASN A 87 5.51 6.85 6.36
N ARG A 88 6.13 6.55 7.51
CA ARG A 88 7.57 6.79 7.71
C ARG A 88 8.41 6.07 6.65
N LEU A 89 8.02 4.86 6.23
CA LEU A 89 8.74 4.12 5.20
C LEU A 89 8.63 4.81 3.84
N ILE A 90 7.51 5.48 3.56
CA ILE A 90 7.31 6.23 2.32
C ILE A 90 8.11 7.53 2.36
N SER A 91 8.11 8.24 3.50
CA SER A 91 8.82 9.52 3.64
C SER A 91 10.32 9.40 3.51
N VAL A 92 10.90 8.30 4.00
CA VAL A 92 12.34 8.03 3.89
C VAL A 92 12.68 7.20 2.65
N ASN A 93 11.77 7.13 1.68
CA ASN A 93 11.92 6.39 0.43
C ASN A 93 12.34 4.90 0.58
N LYS A 94 11.87 4.23 1.64
CA LYS A 94 12.04 2.78 1.81
C LYS A 94 10.89 2.01 1.19
N LEU A 95 9.70 2.60 1.12
CA LEU A 95 8.52 2.02 0.47
C LEU A 95 8.09 2.93 -0.68
N HIS A 96 8.14 2.41 -1.90
CA HIS A 96 7.80 3.13 -3.11
C HIS A 96 7.22 2.19 -4.18
N CYS A 97 6.75 2.75 -5.29
CA CYS A 97 6.38 1.94 -6.46
C CYS A 97 7.60 1.15 -6.94
N GLY A 98 7.45 -0.16 -7.14
CA GLY A 98 8.55 -1.08 -7.45
C GLY A 98 9.14 -1.79 -6.23
N SER A 99 8.74 -1.45 -5.01
CA SER A 99 9.18 -2.18 -3.82
C SER A 99 8.57 -3.59 -3.75
N VAL A 100 9.36 -4.52 -3.19
CA VAL A 100 8.89 -5.84 -2.77
C VAL A 100 8.59 -5.79 -1.28
N ILE A 101 7.42 -6.27 -0.88
CA ILE A 101 6.98 -6.31 0.51
C ILE A 101 6.59 -7.75 0.90
N ARG A 102 6.74 -8.07 2.19
CA ARG A 102 6.42 -9.37 2.79
C ARG A 102 5.68 -9.16 4.11
N HIS A 103 5.14 -10.25 4.65
CA HIS A 103 4.48 -10.27 5.96
C HIS A 103 3.40 -9.20 6.12
N VAL A 104 2.67 -8.92 5.03
CA VAL A 104 1.69 -7.83 4.96
C VAL A 104 0.47 -8.20 5.79
N GLU A 105 0.14 -7.36 6.76
CA GLU A 105 -1.03 -7.52 7.61
C GLU A 105 -2.17 -6.63 7.10
N PHE A 106 -3.27 -7.27 6.73
CA PHE A 106 -4.50 -6.64 6.29
C PHE A 106 -5.53 -6.59 7.41
N SER A 107 -6.30 -5.52 7.46
CA SER A 107 -7.57 -5.44 8.15
C SER A 107 -8.68 -5.05 7.18
N ARG A 108 -9.93 -5.37 7.56
CA ARG A 108 -11.10 -5.01 6.77
C ARG A 108 -11.50 -3.59 7.13
N GLY A 109 -11.53 -2.70 6.14
CA GLY A 109 -12.13 -1.38 6.30
C GLY A 109 -13.65 -1.48 6.41
N GLU A 110 -14.28 -0.42 6.92
CA GLU A 110 -15.74 -0.38 6.97
C GLU A 110 -16.30 -0.42 5.54
N ALA A 111 -17.29 -1.29 5.33
CA ALA A 111 -17.97 -1.39 4.05
C ALA A 111 -18.74 -0.09 3.82
N ARG A 112 -18.43 0.61 2.74
CA ARG A 112 -19.31 1.66 2.23
C ARG A 112 -20.44 0.98 1.48
N ASP A 113 -21.64 1.55 1.53
CA ASP A 113 -22.79 1.03 0.79
C ASP A 113 -22.43 0.75 -0.67
N GLY A 114 -22.53 -0.52 -1.07
CA GLY A 114 -22.40 -0.97 -2.47
C GLY A 114 -20.99 -1.23 -3.00
N ASP A 115 -19.92 -0.93 -2.26
CA ASP A 115 -18.55 -1.20 -2.70
C ASP A 115 -17.98 -2.39 -1.91
N GLY A 116 -17.63 -3.47 -2.61
CA GLY A 116 -17.07 -4.67 -1.99
C GLY A 116 -15.92 -4.28 -1.06
N GLY A 117 -16.07 -4.54 0.24
CA GLY A 117 -15.38 -3.85 1.33
C GLY A 117 -13.91 -3.47 1.08
N SER A 118 -13.55 -2.26 1.51
CA SER A 118 -12.18 -1.77 1.40
C SER A 118 -11.21 -2.55 2.29
N PHE A 119 -9.95 -2.63 1.86
CA PHE A 119 -8.89 -3.27 2.63
C PHE A 119 -7.86 -2.25 3.09
N HIS A 120 -7.30 -2.51 4.25
CA HIS A 120 -6.34 -1.63 4.90
C HIS A 120 -5.09 -2.41 5.29
N VAL A 121 -3.91 -1.89 4.97
CA VAL A 121 -2.63 -2.49 5.37
C VAL A 121 -2.18 -1.85 6.67
N CYS A 122 -2.15 -2.65 7.74
CA CYS A 122 -1.76 -2.21 9.07
C CYS A 122 -0.24 -2.25 9.30
N SER A 123 0.43 -3.24 8.72
CA SER A 123 1.88 -3.37 8.80
C SER A 123 2.42 -4.17 7.62
N LEU A 124 3.68 -3.95 7.27
CA LEU A 124 4.39 -4.67 6.22
C LEU A 124 5.89 -4.64 6.50
N GLU A 125 6.62 -5.55 5.86
CA GLU A 125 8.07 -5.54 5.82
C GLU A 125 8.54 -5.31 4.39
N VAL A 126 9.45 -4.35 4.18
CA VAL A 126 10.07 -4.12 2.87
C VAL A 126 11.25 -5.08 2.72
N ASP A 127 11.27 -5.85 1.63
CA ASP A 127 12.39 -6.72 1.28
C ASP A 127 13.56 -5.88 0.75
N ARG A 128 14.51 -5.58 1.64
CA ARG A 128 15.70 -4.79 1.33
C ARG A 128 16.80 -5.59 0.63
N LEU A 129 16.70 -6.92 0.63
CA LEU A 129 17.73 -7.80 0.07
C LEU A 129 17.58 -7.94 -1.45
N SER A 130 16.37 -7.73 -1.96
CA SER A 130 16.06 -7.96 -3.37
C SER A 130 16.51 -6.83 -4.30
N GLY A 131 16.98 -5.69 -3.77
CA GLY A 131 17.38 -4.50 -4.54
C GLY A 131 16.20 -3.69 -5.08
N GLY A 132 16.43 -2.40 -5.42
CA GLY A 132 15.36 -1.44 -5.74
C GLY A 132 14.44 -1.83 -6.92
N ASP A 133 14.95 -2.59 -7.89
CA ASP A 133 14.21 -3.02 -9.09
C ASP A 133 13.64 -4.44 -8.99
N ALA A 134 13.55 -5.00 -7.78
CA ALA A 134 13.11 -6.37 -7.57
C ALA A 134 11.70 -6.65 -8.14
N ALA A 135 10.75 -5.74 -7.93
CA ALA A 135 9.41 -5.91 -8.49
C ALA A 135 9.40 -5.82 -10.01
N LEU A 136 10.19 -4.92 -10.60
CA LEU A 136 10.29 -4.78 -12.06
C LEU A 136 10.83 -6.07 -12.69
N ARG A 137 11.84 -6.69 -12.08
CA ARG A 137 12.38 -7.97 -12.54
C ARG A 137 11.37 -9.10 -12.37
N ALA A 138 10.72 -9.19 -11.21
CA ALA A 138 9.74 -10.23 -10.93
C ALA A 138 8.49 -10.15 -11.82
N LEU A 139 8.05 -8.94 -12.17
CA LEU A 139 6.88 -8.69 -13.00
C LEU A 139 7.23 -8.46 -14.49
N SER A 140 8.48 -8.65 -14.89
CA SER A 140 8.96 -8.32 -16.25
C SER A 140 8.23 -9.06 -17.37
N SER A 141 7.76 -10.29 -17.12
CA SER A 141 6.98 -11.10 -18.06
C SER A 141 5.47 -10.93 -17.91
N VAL A 142 5.02 -10.14 -16.93
CA VAL A 142 3.61 -9.96 -16.57
C VAL A 142 3.14 -8.61 -17.08
N ASN A 143 2.05 -8.60 -17.86
CA ASN A 143 1.37 -7.36 -18.18
C ASN A 143 0.57 -6.87 -16.96
N VAL A 144 1.16 -5.97 -16.19
CA VAL A 144 0.59 -5.42 -14.94
C VAL A 144 -0.81 -4.80 -15.15
N ARG A 145 -1.09 -4.27 -16.35
CA ARG A 145 -2.41 -3.71 -16.67
C ARG A 145 -3.48 -4.78 -16.81
N SER A 146 -3.13 -5.97 -17.30
CA SER A 146 -4.06 -7.10 -17.47
C SER A 146 -4.22 -7.97 -16.22
N ILE A 147 -3.45 -7.73 -15.15
CA ILE A 147 -3.65 -8.44 -13.88
C ILE A 147 -5.07 -8.14 -13.38
N PRO A 148 -5.89 -9.16 -13.09
CA PRO A 148 -7.25 -8.98 -12.65
C PRO A 148 -7.32 -8.32 -11.27
N TRP A 149 -8.26 -7.40 -11.11
CA TRP A 149 -8.64 -6.88 -9.80
C TRP A 149 -9.31 -7.96 -8.97
N MET A 150 -9.02 -7.97 -7.69
CA MET A 150 -9.75 -8.78 -6.74
C MET A 150 -11.03 -8.05 -6.34
N GLY A 151 -12.14 -8.56 -6.87
CA GLY A 151 -13.43 -7.88 -6.76
C GLY A 151 -13.62 -6.90 -7.91
N ALA A 152 -14.40 -5.84 -7.67
CA ALA A 152 -14.59 -4.80 -8.65
C ALA A 152 -13.32 -3.96 -8.81
N GLU A 153 -13.11 -3.42 -10.03
CA GLU A 153 -12.09 -2.41 -10.25
C GLU A 153 -12.41 -1.17 -9.40
N PRO A 154 -11.48 -0.70 -8.57
CA PRO A 154 -11.77 0.37 -7.63
C PRO A 154 -11.87 1.73 -8.34
N SER A 155 -12.75 2.60 -7.84
CA SER A 155 -12.99 3.94 -8.41
C SER A 155 -11.72 4.81 -8.41
N SER A 156 -11.53 5.75 -9.34
CA SER A 156 -10.27 6.50 -9.47
C SER A 156 -9.91 7.46 -8.31
N GLY A 157 -10.71 7.55 -7.25
CA GLY A 157 -10.48 8.45 -6.11
C GLY A 157 -10.00 7.74 -4.83
N PRO A 158 -9.54 8.52 -3.83
CA PRO A 158 -9.06 7.99 -2.55
C PRO A 158 -10.05 7.07 -1.83
N LEU A 159 -9.54 5.99 -1.25
CA LEU A 159 -10.35 5.02 -0.52
C LEU A 159 -10.92 5.59 0.78
N ARG A 160 -10.21 6.52 1.43
CA ARG A 160 -10.56 7.10 2.74
C ARG A 160 -10.77 8.62 2.74
N ALA A 161 -11.19 9.20 1.61
CA ALA A 161 -11.56 10.61 1.53
C ALA A 161 -12.66 10.84 0.47
N ARG A 162 -13.53 11.85 0.63
CA ARG A 162 -14.50 12.27 -0.39
C ARG A 162 -13.83 13.25 -1.37
N ARG A 163 -12.78 12.77 -2.05
CA ARG A 163 -12.03 13.56 -3.05
C ARG A 163 -12.11 12.88 -4.42
N SER A 164 -12.05 13.67 -5.48
CA SER A 164 -12.05 13.19 -6.86
C SER A 164 -10.65 12.93 -7.41
N SER A 165 -9.60 13.37 -6.73
CA SER A 165 -8.22 13.24 -7.18
C SER A 165 -7.25 13.00 -6.03
N TYR A 166 -6.17 12.30 -6.34
CA TYR A 166 -5.01 12.17 -5.45
C TYR A 166 -4.15 13.43 -5.49
N LEU A 167 -3.41 13.64 -4.40
CA LEU A 167 -2.34 14.61 -4.33
C LEU A 167 -1.05 14.02 -4.89
N PRO A 168 -0.15 14.87 -5.39
CA PRO A 168 1.18 14.42 -5.73
C PRO A 168 1.94 13.87 -4.52
N LEU A 169 2.69 12.78 -4.70
CA LEU A 169 3.34 12.03 -3.61
C LEU A 169 4.27 12.91 -2.75
N TRP A 170 5.15 13.71 -3.37
CA TRP A 170 6.10 14.60 -2.68
C TRP A 170 6.37 15.88 -3.48
N ASN A 171 5.77 17.01 -3.05
CA ASN A 171 5.89 18.38 -3.58
C ASN A 171 5.74 18.58 -5.10
N ASN A 172 4.95 19.57 -5.52
CA ASN A 172 4.51 19.91 -6.89
C ASN A 172 5.57 20.01 -8.02
N HIS A 173 6.82 19.58 -7.85
CA HIS A 173 7.94 19.89 -8.74
C HIS A 173 8.59 18.71 -9.47
N ASP A 174 8.67 17.48 -8.94
CA ASP A 174 9.08 16.34 -9.79
C ASP A 174 8.92 14.97 -9.11
N PHE A 175 8.21 14.05 -9.77
CA PHE A 175 7.63 12.85 -9.14
C PHE A 175 8.16 11.51 -9.67
N TYR A 176 8.98 11.52 -10.71
CA TYR A 176 9.56 10.34 -11.34
C TYR A 176 10.88 10.73 -12.01
N GLY A 177 12.02 10.61 -11.32
CA GLY A 177 13.31 11.03 -11.87
C GLY A 177 14.52 10.48 -11.14
N GLU A 178 15.66 10.44 -11.83
CA GLU A 178 16.96 9.99 -11.31
C GLU A 178 17.35 10.70 -10.00
N VAL A 179 17.03 12.00 -9.89
CA VAL A 179 17.31 12.84 -8.71
C VAL A 179 16.71 12.28 -7.42
N TRP A 180 15.56 11.60 -7.47
CA TRP A 180 14.94 10.98 -6.28
C TRP A 180 15.64 9.67 -5.86
N ARG A 181 16.18 8.90 -6.82
CA ARG A 181 17.00 7.72 -6.49
C ARG A 181 18.31 8.14 -5.83
N ASP A 182 18.85 9.28 -6.24
CA ASP A 182 20.15 9.77 -5.81
C ASP A 182 20.11 10.63 -4.54
N THR A 183 18.94 11.17 -4.16
CA THR A 183 18.82 12.04 -2.98
C THR A 183 17.47 11.82 -2.26
N PRO A 184 17.30 10.70 -1.52
CA PRO A 184 16.18 10.57 -0.61
C PRO A 184 16.22 11.69 0.44
N PRO A 185 15.07 12.21 0.91
CA PRO A 185 15.05 13.18 2.00
C PRO A 185 15.79 12.60 3.21
N SER A 186 16.77 13.35 3.73
CA SER A 186 17.40 13.04 5.01
C SER A 186 16.31 12.89 6.08
N GLU A 187 16.43 11.92 6.99
CA GLU A 187 15.54 11.91 8.16
C GLU A 187 15.63 13.28 8.85
N PRO A 188 14.53 13.86 9.35
CA PRO A 188 14.63 15.05 10.18
C PRO A 188 15.45 14.66 11.41
N ASP A 189 16.63 15.26 11.56
CA ASP A 189 17.47 15.07 12.73
C ASP A 189 16.63 15.38 13.97
N ALA A 190 16.50 14.37 14.83
CA ALA A 190 15.83 14.49 16.11
C ALA A 190 16.81 15.06 17.15
N GLU A 191 17.38 16.23 16.88
CA GLU A 191 18.27 17.01 17.77
C GLU A 191 18.05 18.48 17.33
N ASP A 192 17.33 19.35 18.05
CA ASP A 192 17.74 19.93 19.33
C ASP A 192 16.55 20.09 20.28
N SER A 193 16.50 19.21 21.27
CA SER A 193 16.00 19.58 22.59
C SER A 193 17.22 19.73 23.48
N GLU A 194 17.61 20.96 23.80
CA GLU A 194 18.33 21.31 25.03
C GLU A 194 18.19 22.81 25.31
N ASP A 195 17.90 23.07 26.57
CA ASP A 195 17.55 24.33 27.21
C ASP A 195 18.64 25.41 27.16
N GLU A 196 18.28 26.69 27.08
CA GLU A 196 18.87 27.66 28.01
C GLU A 196 17.90 28.82 28.32
N ILE A 197 17.74 29.03 29.62
CA ILE A 197 16.93 30.01 30.32
C ILE A 197 17.60 31.39 30.24
N ASP A 198 16.80 32.45 30.10
CA ASP A 198 17.17 33.79 30.60
C ASP A 198 15.97 34.38 31.36
#